data_AF-A0A7Y3ZZK2-F1
#
_entry.id   AF-A0A7Y3ZZK2-F1
#
_cell.length_a   1.000
_cell.length_b   1.000
_cell.length_c   1.000
_cell.angle_alpha   90.00
_cell.angle_beta   90.00
_cell.angle_gamma   90.00
#
_symmetry.space_group_name_H-M   'P 1'
#
loop_
_entity.id
_entity.type
_entity.pdbx_description
1 polymer ?
#
loop_
_entity_poly.entity_id
_entity_poly.type
_entity_poly.pdbx_seq_one_letter_code
_entity_poly.pdbx_strand_id
1 'polypeptide(L)'
;MSNKNPIGIGSYLLSHDARMTIIIPILLYNIVFWVLGAGPALIITACYSAMFEVFSQRTGSLSIIALILISGCVHYLYFHGYRFFKIGEESVLLSVGGSLSVILVFGFYSFIGRPVVRIQAENALPRLTQLPVYGTPKYAQVWQEVSIAWIFAYAVKALLVVMLSSDLPNYADYFVFIGAWPLTIAMIIFSFYWPSFRLASEKSIKSSRDDDPSLQ
;
A
#
# COMPACT_ATOMS: atom_id res chain seq x y z
N MET A 1 -17.19 15.69 -31.89
CA MET A 1 -16.22 14.58 -31.94
C MET A 1 -15.33 14.67 -30.71
N SER A 2 -15.55 13.81 -29.70
CA SER A 2 -14.74 13.77 -28.48
C SER A 2 -13.98 12.45 -28.49
N ASN A 3 -12.67 12.54 -28.67
CA ASN A 3 -11.78 11.39 -28.80
C ASN A 3 -11.58 10.77 -27.41
N LYS A 4 -12.40 9.77 -27.07
CA LYS A 4 -12.19 8.90 -25.90
C LYS A 4 -11.05 7.94 -26.22
N ASN A 5 -9.81 8.38 -26.04
CA ASN A 5 -8.70 7.44 -25.95
C ASN A 5 -8.75 6.79 -24.55
N PRO A 6 -8.84 5.46 -24.44
CA PRO A 6 -8.66 4.79 -23.17
C PRO A 6 -7.24 5.06 -22.69
N ILE A 7 -7.10 5.69 -21.52
CA ILE A 7 -5.80 5.86 -20.86
C ILE A 7 -5.35 4.47 -20.43
N GLY A 8 -4.71 3.75 -21.35
CA GLY A 8 -4.12 2.45 -21.08
C GLY A 8 -2.95 2.61 -20.13
N ILE A 9 -2.69 1.56 -19.34
CA ILE A 9 -1.58 1.43 -18.38
C ILE A 9 -0.24 1.95 -18.95
N GLY A 10 0.01 1.80 -20.25
CA GLY A 10 1.20 2.35 -20.93
C GLY A 10 1.28 3.88 -20.94
N SER A 11 0.16 4.59 -21.14
CA SER A 11 0.12 6.08 -21.09
C SER A 11 0.30 6.63 -19.67
N TYR A 12 -0.05 5.84 -18.65
CA TYR A 12 0.19 6.15 -17.24
C TYR A 12 1.68 6.03 -16.89
N LEU A 13 2.34 4.94 -17.29
CA LEU A 13 3.79 4.74 -17.06
C LEU A 13 4.68 5.74 -17.82
N LEU A 14 4.22 6.25 -18.97
CA LEU A 14 4.92 7.30 -19.73
C LEU A 14 4.60 8.73 -19.28
N SER A 15 3.66 8.92 -18.35
CA SER A 15 3.36 10.24 -17.81
C SER A 15 4.54 10.77 -17.00
N HIS A 16 4.76 12.08 -17.06
CA HIS A 16 5.82 12.76 -16.32
C HIS A 16 5.78 12.43 -14.82
N ASP A 17 4.57 12.30 -14.27
CA ASP A 17 4.37 12.06 -12.84
C ASP A 17 4.73 10.64 -12.44
N ALA A 18 4.36 9.63 -13.24
CA ALA A 18 4.78 8.24 -13.00
C ALA A 18 6.30 8.08 -13.15
N ARG A 19 6.93 8.80 -14.08
CA ARG A 19 8.39 8.80 -14.21
C ARG A 19 9.06 9.31 -12.94
N MET A 20 8.60 10.43 -12.40
CA MET A 20 9.23 11.05 -11.23
C MET A 20 8.94 10.32 -9.91
N THR A 21 7.78 9.70 -9.77
CA THR A 21 7.35 9.06 -8.51
C THR A 21 7.62 7.55 -8.44
N ILE A 22 7.83 6.89 -9.58
CA ILE A 22 7.99 5.43 -9.65
C ILE A 22 9.29 5.07 -10.38
N ILE A 23 9.48 5.54 -11.62
CA ILE A 23 10.61 5.09 -12.45
C ILE A 23 11.95 5.62 -11.93
N ILE A 24 12.05 6.91 -11.61
CA ILE A 24 13.29 7.51 -11.11
C ILE A 24 13.68 6.93 -9.75
N PRO A 25 12.79 6.79 -8.76
CA PRO A 25 13.13 6.14 -7.49
C PRO A 25 13.62 4.70 -7.67
N ILE A 26 13.03 3.92 -8.59
CA ILE A 26 13.48 2.55 -8.87
C ILE A 26 14.86 2.54 -9.53
N LEU A 27 15.11 3.42 -10.51
CA LEU A 27 16.42 3.54 -11.16
C LEU A 27 17.49 4.01 -10.19
N LEU A 28 17.18 5.05 -9.41
CA LEU A 28 18.06 5.61 -8.39
C LEU A 28 18.40 4.55 -7.34
N TYR A 29 17.40 3.79 -6.88
CA TYR A 29 17.61 2.67 -5.97
C TYR A 29 18.56 1.63 -6.57
N ASN A 30 18.31 1.17 -7.80
CA ASN A 30 19.14 0.14 -8.42
C ASN A 30 20.58 0.61 -8.69
N ILE A 31 20.78 1.85 -9.14
CA ILE A 31 22.11 2.42 -9.38
C ILE A 31 22.88 2.54 -8.07
N VAL A 32 22.26 3.12 -7.04
CA VAL A 32 22.93 3.30 -5.76
C VAL A 32 23.15 1.95 -5.06
N PHE A 33 22.23 1.00 -5.22
CA PHE A 33 22.36 -0.35 -4.71
C PHE A 33 23.61 -1.03 -5.27
N TRP A 34 23.85 -0.88 -6.57
CA TRP A 34 25.03 -1.44 -7.23
C TRP A 34 26.35 -0.82 -6.77
N VAL A 35 26.37 0.47 -6.46
CA VAL A 35 27.61 1.19 -6.15
C VAL A 35 27.92 1.21 -4.65
N LEU A 36 26.89 1.40 -3.82
CA LEU A 36 27.02 1.68 -2.39
C LEU A 36 26.31 0.64 -1.50
N GLY A 37 25.64 -0.34 -2.10
CA GLY A 37 24.87 -1.35 -1.38
C GLY A 37 23.48 -0.87 -0.95
N ALA A 38 22.71 -1.78 -0.35
CA ALA A 38 21.29 -1.58 -0.03
C ALA A 38 21.01 -0.38 0.89
N GLY A 39 21.82 -0.17 1.93
CA GLY A 39 21.57 0.87 2.94
C GLY A 39 21.60 2.29 2.35
N PRO A 40 22.71 2.71 1.73
CA PRO A 40 22.80 4.01 1.06
C PRO A 40 21.78 4.16 -0.08
N ALA A 41 21.47 3.08 -0.81
CA ALA A 41 20.45 3.09 -1.85
C ALA A 41 19.08 3.50 -1.36
N LEU A 42 18.69 2.99 -0.19
CA LEU A 42 17.42 3.32 0.43
C LEU A 42 17.37 4.78 0.88
N ILE A 43 18.42 5.22 1.58
CA ILE A 43 18.49 6.59 2.11
C ILE A 43 18.43 7.60 0.96
N ILE A 44 19.24 7.41 -0.09
CA ILE A 44 19.28 8.32 -1.23
C ILE A 44 17.95 8.31 -1.99
N THR A 45 17.38 7.12 -2.21
CA THR A 45 16.09 6.99 -2.89
C THR A 45 14.98 7.66 -2.11
N ALA A 46 14.97 7.54 -0.78
CA ALA A 46 13.98 8.18 0.06
C ALA A 46 14.18 9.68 0.21
N CYS A 47 15.41 10.17 0.28
CA CYS A 47 15.69 11.60 0.27
C CYS A 47 15.21 12.27 -1.02
N TYR A 48 15.54 11.69 -2.18
CA TYR A 48 15.07 12.18 -3.49
C TYR A 48 13.54 12.28 -3.53
N SER A 49 12.93 11.20 -3.10
CA SER A 49 11.50 10.96 -3.05
C SER A 49 10.76 11.90 -2.08
N ALA A 50 11.33 12.16 -0.90
CA ALA A 50 10.81 13.12 0.07
C ALA A 50 10.93 14.56 -0.44
N MET A 51 12.06 14.92 -1.07
CA MET A 51 12.22 16.21 -1.73
C MET A 51 11.20 16.38 -2.85
N PHE A 52 10.98 15.35 -3.68
CA PHE A 52 10.02 15.41 -4.78
C PHE A 52 8.57 15.61 -4.30
N GLU A 53 8.16 15.01 -3.17
CA GLU A 53 6.85 15.26 -2.58
C GLU A 53 6.71 16.71 -2.08
N VAL A 54 7.75 17.26 -1.43
CA VAL A 54 7.77 18.66 -0.98
C VAL A 54 7.63 19.63 -2.15
N PHE A 55 8.27 19.35 -3.29
CA PHE A 55 8.22 20.22 -4.47
C PHE A 55 6.99 20.02 -5.36
N SER A 56 6.41 18.81 -5.44
CA SER A 56 5.30 18.53 -6.37
C SER A 56 3.90 18.76 -5.79
N GLN A 57 3.77 19.00 -4.48
CA GLN A 57 2.50 19.13 -3.75
C GLN A 57 1.52 17.94 -3.93
N ARG A 58 1.95 16.85 -4.59
CA ARG A 58 1.15 15.63 -4.72
C ARG A 58 1.36 14.77 -3.50
N THR A 59 0.26 14.51 -2.80
CA THR A 59 0.26 13.69 -1.60
C THR A 59 0.16 12.22 -1.98
N GLY A 60 1.02 11.39 -1.38
CA GLY A 60 0.87 9.92 -1.44
C GLY A 60 2.09 9.13 -1.86
N SER A 61 3.08 9.75 -2.51
CA SER A 61 4.33 9.04 -2.81
C SER A 61 5.07 8.65 -1.53
N LEU A 62 5.02 9.47 -0.47
CA LEU A 62 5.78 9.31 0.78
C LEU A 62 5.47 7.98 1.47
N SER A 63 4.25 7.49 1.31
CA SER A 63 3.84 6.18 1.82
C SER A 63 4.53 5.02 1.09
N ILE A 64 4.62 5.08 -0.25
CA ILE A 64 5.34 4.10 -1.07
C ILE A 64 6.83 4.17 -0.74
N ILE A 65 7.35 5.38 -0.58
CA ILE A 65 8.75 5.65 -0.25
C ILE A 65 9.09 5.07 1.13
N ALA A 66 8.21 5.27 2.12
CA ALA A 66 8.36 4.71 3.46
C ALA A 66 8.30 3.17 3.44
N LEU A 67 7.40 2.57 2.64
CA LEU A 67 7.35 1.12 2.46
C LEU A 67 8.67 0.58 1.90
N ILE A 68 9.19 1.21 0.85
CA ILE A 68 10.47 0.82 0.22
C ILE A 68 11.61 0.97 1.22
N LEU A 69 11.69 2.10 1.94
CA LEU A 69 12.77 2.38 2.88
C LEU A 69 12.77 1.40 4.06
N ILE A 70 11.60 1.15 4.67
CA ILE A 70 11.51 0.20 5.79
C ILE A 70 11.80 -1.22 5.30
N SER A 71 11.24 -1.63 4.16
CA SER A 71 11.48 -2.96 3.59
C SER A 71 12.96 -3.19 3.29
N GLY A 72 13.62 -2.22 2.65
CA GLY A 72 15.04 -2.36 2.37
C GLY A 72 15.91 -2.23 3.61
N CYS A 73 15.49 -1.48 4.64
CA CYS A 73 16.23 -1.40 5.90
C CYS A 73 16.30 -2.78 6.56
N VAL A 74 15.18 -3.52 6.56
CA VAL A 74 15.15 -4.92 7.00
C VAL A 74 16.11 -5.79 6.19
N HIS A 75 16.15 -5.61 4.86
CA HIS A 75 17.07 -6.35 4.00
C HIS A 75 18.55 -6.01 4.24
N TYR A 76 18.86 -4.73 4.44
CA TYR A 76 20.21 -4.25 4.73
C TYR A 76 20.74 -4.83 6.06
N LEU A 77 19.88 -4.84 7.09
CA LEU A 77 20.21 -5.41 8.40
C LEU A 77 20.47 -6.92 8.30
N TYR A 78 19.68 -7.64 7.50
CA TYR A 78 19.90 -9.06 7.23
C TYR A 78 21.29 -9.33 6.64
N PHE A 79 21.69 -8.57 5.60
CA PHE A 79 23.01 -8.69 4.99
C PHE A 79 24.17 -8.42 5.96
N HIS A 80 23.95 -7.58 6.97
CA HIS A 80 24.94 -7.28 8.02
C HIS A 80 24.90 -8.28 9.20
N GLY A 81 24.23 -9.42 9.02
CA GLY A 81 24.19 -10.52 9.99
C GLY A 81 23.14 -10.35 11.09
N TYR A 82 22.31 -9.30 11.05
CA TYR A 82 21.21 -9.15 12.00
C TYR A 82 20.06 -10.08 11.62
N ARG A 83 19.89 -11.16 12.40
CA ARG A 83 18.78 -12.10 12.28
C ARG A 83 17.67 -11.74 13.26
N PHE A 84 16.70 -10.96 12.81
CA PHE A 84 15.50 -10.71 13.59
C PHE A 84 14.74 -12.02 13.84
N PHE A 85 14.26 -12.21 15.08
CA PHE A 85 13.48 -13.40 15.50
C PHE A 85 14.17 -14.76 15.32
N LYS A 86 15.51 -14.81 15.25
CA LYS A 86 16.29 -16.05 14.97
C LYS A 86 15.92 -16.73 13.63
N ILE A 87 15.27 -16.01 12.73
CA ILE A 87 14.91 -16.52 11.40
C ILE A 87 16.20 -16.66 10.59
N GLY A 88 16.51 -17.89 10.17
CA GLY A 88 17.71 -18.21 9.40
C GLY A 88 17.52 -18.03 7.89
N GLU A 89 16.28 -18.08 7.40
CA GLU A 89 15.97 -17.97 5.98
C GLU A 89 15.68 -16.53 5.56
N GLU A 90 16.34 -16.10 4.50
CA GLU A 90 16.20 -14.76 3.92
C GLU A 90 14.77 -14.48 3.48
N SER A 91 14.12 -15.44 2.81
CA SER A 91 12.77 -15.31 2.27
C SER A 91 11.73 -15.04 3.36
N VAL A 92 11.83 -15.74 4.48
CA VAL A 92 10.97 -15.57 5.66
C VAL A 92 11.20 -14.20 6.29
N LEU A 93 12.45 -13.81 6.48
CA LEU A 93 12.78 -12.53 7.11
C LEU A 93 12.36 -11.33 6.23
N LEU A 94 12.55 -11.41 4.91
CA LEU A 94 12.05 -10.42 3.96
C LEU A 94 10.51 -10.36 3.95
N SER A 95 9.84 -11.50 4.00
CA SER A 95 8.37 -11.57 4.01
C SER A 95 7.77 -10.95 5.29
N VAL A 96 8.36 -11.26 6.45
CA VAL A 96 7.98 -10.67 7.74
C VAL A 96 8.30 -9.18 7.77
N GLY A 97 9.50 -8.80 7.31
CA GLY A 97 9.93 -7.40 7.18
C GLY A 97 8.99 -6.56 6.32
N GLY A 98 8.64 -7.05 5.13
CA GLY A 98 7.69 -6.39 4.24
C GLY A 98 6.29 -6.25 4.88
N SER A 99 5.87 -7.26 5.65
CA SER A 99 4.58 -7.21 6.36
C SER A 99 4.60 -6.18 7.50
N LEU A 100 5.70 -6.09 8.24
CA LEU A 100 5.92 -5.04 9.25
C LEU A 100 5.93 -3.64 8.61
N SER A 101 6.56 -3.47 7.44
CA SER A 101 6.51 -2.21 6.70
C SER A 101 5.08 -1.79 6.39
N VAL A 102 4.25 -2.71 5.90
CA VAL A 102 2.82 -2.43 5.65
C VAL A 102 2.11 -2.01 6.93
N ILE A 103 2.27 -2.78 8.02
CA ILE A 103 1.63 -2.50 9.31
C ILE A 103 2.03 -1.11 9.83
N LEU A 104 3.33 -0.78 9.81
CA LEU A 104 3.86 0.48 10.32
C LEU A 104 3.41 1.67 9.48
N VAL A 105 3.60 1.60 8.16
CA VAL A 105 3.27 2.71 7.26
C VAL A 105 1.76 2.90 7.19
N PHE A 106 0.99 1.83 6.99
CA PHE A 106 -0.47 1.96 6.91
C PHE A 106 -1.05 2.37 8.26
N GLY A 107 -0.51 1.86 9.37
CA GLY A 107 -0.88 2.26 10.72
C GLY A 107 -0.66 3.76 10.95
N PHE A 108 0.55 4.27 10.65
CA PHE A 108 0.89 5.68 10.81
C PHE A 108 -0.04 6.60 9.99
N TYR A 109 -0.24 6.29 8.71
CA TYR A 109 -1.10 7.08 7.82
C TYR A 109 -2.59 6.98 8.19
N SER A 110 -3.04 5.82 8.67
CA SER A 110 -4.39 5.65 9.21
C SER A 110 -4.61 6.48 10.48
N PHE A 111 -3.59 6.58 11.34
CA PHE A 111 -3.66 7.36 12.57
C PHE A 111 -3.79 8.87 12.31
N ILE A 112 -3.11 9.38 11.28
CA ILE A 112 -3.19 10.79 10.86
C ILE A 112 -4.47 11.06 10.02
N GLY A 113 -5.36 10.07 9.88
CA GLY A 113 -6.62 10.22 9.14
C GLY A 113 -6.45 10.32 7.63
N ARG A 114 -5.29 9.87 7.10
CA ARG A 114 -4.96 9.88 5.68
C ARG A 114 -4.53 8.49 5.22
N PRO A 115 -5.43 7.50 5.18
CA PRO A 115 -5.06 6.11 4.88
C PRO A 115 -4.32 5.99 3.54
N VAL A 116 -3.22 5.22 3.51
CA VAL A 116 -2.41 5.05 2.29
C VAL A 116 -3.26 4.54 1.13
N VAL A 117 -4.09 3.53 1.38
CA VAL A 117 -4.95 2.90 0.37
C VAL A 117 -5.89 3.92 -0.28
N ARG A 118 -6.42 4.85 0.52
CA ARG A 118 -7.26 5.96 0.02
C ARG A 118 -6.48 6.86 -0.92
N ILE A 119 -5.31 7.32 -0.49
CA ILE A 119 -4.50 8.24 -1.28
C ILE A 119 -4.10 7.58 -2.60
N GLN A 120 -3.71 6.31 -2.57
CA GLN A 120 -3.38 5.56 -3.79
C GLN A 120 -4.60 5.35 -4.68
N ALA A 121 -5.76 5.03 -4.11
CA ALA A 121 -6.99 4.89 -4.87
C ALA A 121 -7.42 6.21 -5.52
N GLU A 122 -7.31 7.34 -4.82
CA GLU A 122 -7.62 8.68 -5.33
C GLU A 122 -6.65 9.09 -6.46
N ASN A 123 -5.36 8.77 -6.32
CA ASN A 123 -4.36 8.99 -7.35
C ASN A 123 -4.59 8.11 -8.59
N ALA A 124 -5.03 6.86 -8.40
CA ALA A 124 -5.32 5.93 -9.50
C ALA A 124 -6.67 6.23 -10.18
N LEU A 125 -7.66 6.68 -9.42
CA LEU A 125 -9.01 6.96 -9.89
C LEU A 125 -9.49 8.33 -9.39
N PRO A 126 -9.11 9.43 -10.08
CA PRO A 126 -9.47 10.79 -9.67
C PRO A 126 -10.99 11.04 -9.55
N ARG A 127 -11.82 10.20 -10.18
CA ARG A 127 -13.28 10.26 -10.06
C ARG A 127 -13.78 10.02 -8.62
N LEU A 128 -12.99 9.37 -7.76
CA LEU A 128 -13.34 9.18 -6.35
C LEU A 128 -13.47 10.50 -5.60
N THR A 129 -12.69 11.53 -5.98
CA THR A 129 -12.76 12.86 -5.37
C THR A 129 -13.97 13.66 -5.85
N GLN A 130 -14.62 13.22 -6.92
CA GLN A 130 -15.81 13.85 -7.50
C GLN A 130 -17.12 13.24 -6.98
N LEU A 131 -17.03 12.21 -6.12
CA LEU A 131 -18.21 11.61 -5.52
C LEU A 131 -18.88 12.60 -4.56
N PRO A 132 -20.23 12.64 -4.50
CA PRO A 132 -20.95 13.55 -3.60
C PRO A 132 -20.71 13.26 -2.11
N VAL A 133 -20.20 12.07 -1.79
CA VAL A 133 -19.80 11.66 -0.43
C VAL A 133 -18.36 12.04 -0.10
N TYR A 134 -17.57 12.54 -1.06
CA TYR A 134 -16.20 12.95 -0.83
C TYR A 134 -16.13 14.10 0.18
N GLY A 135 -15.15 14.07 1.08
CA GLY A 135 -15.01 15.05 2.17
C GLY A 135 -15.94 14.83 3.37
N THR A 136 -16.84 13.85 3.32
CA THR A 136 -17.68 13.49 4.48
C THR A 136 -16.92 12.59 5.47
N PRO A 137 -17.28 12.61 6.77
CA PRO A 137 -16.72 11.69 7.77
C PRO A 137 -16.89 10.22 7.38
N LYS A 138 -18.00 9.90 6.71
CA LYS A 138 -18.31 8.56 6.24
C LYS A 138 -17.34 8.06 5.18
N TYR A 139 -17.00 8.91 4.21
CA TYR A 139 -16.00 8.56 3.20
C TYR A 139 -14.64 8.27 3.87
N ALA A 140 -14.24 9.08 4.85
CA ALA A 140 -13.02 8.83 5.61
C ALA A 140 -13.08 7.51 6.40
N GLN A 141 -14.22 7.20 7.04
CA GLN A 141 -14.43 5.96 7.80
C GLN A 141 -14.31 4.71 6.93
N VAL A 142 -14.93 4.69 5.76
CA VAL A 142 -14.87 3.55 4.82
C VAL A 142 -13.42 3.24 4.42
N TRP A 143 -12.63 4.27 4.14
CA TRP A 143 -11.22 4.08 3.81
C TRP A 143 -10.36 3.70 5.01
N GLN A 144 -10.73 4.11 6.21
CA GLN A 144 -10.11 3.65 7.46
C GLN A 144 -10.35 2.15 7.67
N GLU A 145 -11.57 1.67 7.45
CA GLU A 145 -11.92 0.25 7.50
C GLU A 145 -11.04 -0.56 6.54
N VAL A 146 -10.88 -0.09 5.30
CA VAL A 146 -10.02 -0.75 4.31
C VAL A 146 -8.58 -0.82 4.80
N SER A 147 -8.05 0.28 5.32
CA SER A 147 -6.67 0.34 5.81
C SER A 147 -6.42 -0.58 7.01
N ILE A 148 -7.38 -0.66 7.94
CA ILE A 148 -7.34 -1.61 9.06
C ILE A 148 -7.34 -3.05 8.55
N ALA A 149 -8.15 -3.37 7.52
CA ALA A 149 -8.16 -4.71 6.92
C ALA A 149 -6.80 -5.09 6.33
N TRP A 150 -6.11 -4.14 5.66
CA TRP A 150 -4.73 -4.33 5.20
C TRP A 150 -3.77 -4.60 6.37
N ILE A 151 -3.80 -3.77 7.41
CA ILE A 151 -2.93 -3.96 8.59
C ILE A 151 -3.17 -5.34 9.21
N PHE A 152 -4.44 -5.72 9.41
CA PHE A 152 -4.81 -6.98 10.01
C PHE A 152 -4.37 -8.18 9.15
N ALA A 153 -4.63 -8.15 7.85
CA ALA A 153 -4.25 -9.22 6.94
C ALA A 153 -2.73 -9.45 6.92
N TYR A 154 -1.93 -8.38 6.88
CA TYR A 154 -0.47 -8.48 6.90
C TYR A 154 0.08 -8.84 8.28
N ALA A 155 -0.60 -8.49 9.37
CA ALA A 155 -0.25 -8.98 10.71
C ALA A 155 -0.48 -10.49 10.84
N VAL A 156 -1.64 -10.99 10.39
CA VAL A 156 -1.94 -12.42 10.37
C VAL A 156 -0.94 -13.17 9.48
N LYS A 157 -0.63 -12.63 8.30
CA LYS A 157 0.42 -13.18 7.43
C LYS A 157 1.77 -13.29 8.15
N ALA A 158 2.23 -12.21 8.78
CA ALA A 158 3.53 -12.21 9.46
C ALA A 158 3.58 -13.28 10.56
N LEU A 159 2.52 -13.40 11.36
CA LEU A 159 2.39 -14.44 12.38
C LEU A 159 2.42 -15.85 11.78
N LEU A 160 1.62 -16.10 10.74
CA LEU A 160 1.57 -17.41 10.08
C LEU A 160 2.93 -17.79 9.49
N VAL A 161 3.62 -16.87 8.82
CA VAL A 161 4.95 -17.10 8.23
C VAL A 161 5.96 -17.44 9.32
N VAL A 162 5.96 -16.74 10.45
CA VAL A 162 6.87 -17.05 11.58
C VAL A 162 6.55 -18.43 12.17
N MET A 163 5.29 -18.73 12.47
CA MET A 163 4.90 -20.02 13.07
C MET A 163 5.21 -21.19 12.12
N LEU A 164 4.80 -21.10 10.85
CA LEU A 164 4.94 -22.19 9.89
C LEU A 164 6.40 -22.38 9.43
N SER A 165 7.20 -21.32 9.36
CA SER A 165 8.64 -21.45 9.07
C SER A 165 9.41 -22.13 10.21
N SER A 166 8.95 -21.99 11.45
CA SER A 166 9.51 -22.68 12.61
C SER A 166 9.13 -24.16 12.62
N ASP A 167 7.87 -24.48 12.32
CA ASP A 167 7.36 -25.85 12.39
C ASP A 167 7.67 -26.69 11.14
N LEU A 168 7.76 -26.05 9.97
CA LEU A 168 7.92 -26.68 8.65
C LEU A 168 8.95 -25.92 7.79
N PRO A 169 10.24 -25.92 8.16
CA PRO A 169 11.27 -25.14 7.47
C PRO A 169 11.38 -25.48 5.97
N ASN A 170 11.24 -26.76 5.61
CA ASN A 170 11.31 -27.22 4.21
C ASN A 170 10.19 -26.66 3.30
N TYR A 171 9.13 -26.07 3.87
CA TYR A 171 7.99 -25.51 3.15
C TYR A 171 7.86 -23.99 3.33
N ALA A 172 8.81 -23.35 4.03
CA ALA A 172 8.75 -21.93 4.36
C ALA A 172 8.59 -21.04 3.12
N ASP A 173 9.32 -21.31 2.05
CA ASP A 173 9.21 -20.59 0.77
C ASP A 173 7.80 -20.68 0.14
N TYR A 174 7.12 -21.82 0.28
CA TYR A 174 5.76 -21.98 -0.24
C TYR A 174 4.75 -21.12 0.53
N PHE A 175 4.88 -21.06 1.86
CA PHE A 175 4.05 -20.19 2.69
C PHE A 175 4.33 -18.70 2.45
N VAL A 176 5.60 -18.34 2.23
CA VAL A 176 5.97 -16.99 1.80
C VAL A 176 5.34 -16.65 0.46
N PHE A 177 5.38 -17.56 -0.52
CA PHE A 177 4.82 -17.35 -1.84
C PHE A 177 3.30 -17.16 -1.84
N ILE A 178 2.55 -18.04 -1.15
CA ILE A 178 1.08 -17.93 -1.01
C ILE A 178 0.70 -16.65 -0.25
N GLY A 179 1.46 -16.30 0.79
CA GLY A 179 1.24 -15.07 1.55
C GLY A 179 1.70 -13.79 0.85
N ALA A 180 2.35 -13.87 -0.31
CA ALA A 180 2.89 -12.71 -1.02
C ALA A 180 1.88 -12.12 -2.02
N TRP A 181 2.00 -12.48 -3.29
CA TRP A 181 1.23 -11.86 -4.36
C TRP A 181 -0.27 -12.21 -4.35
N PRO A 182 -0.74 -13.43 -4.00
CA PRO A 182 -2.17 -13.74 -3.99
C PRO A 182 -2.92 -12.93 -2.94
N LEU A 183 -2.35 -12.82 -1.73
CA LEU A 183 -2.91 -12.00 -0.66
C LEU A 183 -2.97 -10.53 -1.08
N THR A 184 -1.90 -10.01 -1.68
CA THR A 184 -1.85 -8.62 -2.16
C THR A 184 -2.95 -8.36 -3.19
N ILE A 185 -3.15 -9.28 -4.16
CA ILE A 185 -4.24 -9.18 -5.14
C ILE A 185 -5.61 -9.20 -4.46
N ALA A 186 -5.83 -10.13 -3.52
CA ALA A 186 -7.08 -10.21 -2.78
C ALA A 186 -7.38 -8.90 -2.05
N MET A 187 -6.37 -8.29 -1.44
CA MET A 187 -6.50 -7.00 -0.75
C MET A 187 -6.73 -5.83 -1.71
N ILE A 188 -6.14 -5.84 -2.90
CA ILE A 188 -6.43 -4.86 -3.96
C ILE A 188 -7.90 -4.98 -4.39
N ILE A 189 -8.38 -6.19 -4.69
CA ILE A 189 -9.77 -6.46 -5.06
C ILE A 189 -10.71 -5.97 -3.95
N PHE A 190 -10.43 -6.32 -2.70
CA PHE A 190 -11.18 -5.85 -1.54
C PHE A 190 -11.24 -4.32 -1.47
N SER A 191 -10.14 -3.63 -1.77
CA SER A 191 -10.06 -2.17 -1.75
C SER A 191 -10.92 -1.49 -2.82
N PHE A 192 -11.31 -2.19 -3.88
CA PHE A 192 -12.27 -1.70 -4.87
C PHE A 192 -13.73 -1.99 -4.49
N TYR A 193 -14.00 -3.22 -4.04
CA TYR A 193 -15.36 -3.67 -3.76
C TYR A 193 -15.93 -3.11 -2.46
N TRP A 194 -15.13 -3.07 -1.38
CA TRP A 194 -15.62 -2.67 -0.06
C TRP A 194 -16.15 -1.23 -0.03
N PRO A 195 -15.43 -0.22 -0.56
CA PRO A 195 -15.95 1.15 -0.57
C PRO A 195 -17.22 1.28 -1.41
N SER A 196 -17.25 0.62 -2.57
CA SER A 196 -18.41 0.63 -3.47
C SER A 196 -19.65 0.07 -2.79
N PHE A 197 -19.51 -1.06 -2.07
CA PHE A 197 -20.59 -1.69 -1.33
C PHE A 197 -21.12 -0.81 -0.20
N ARG A 198 -20.23 -0.29 0.68
CA ARG A 198 -20.61 0.54 1.85
C ARG A 198 -21.23 1.88 1.45
N LEU A 199 -20.80 2.43 0.31
CA LEU A 199 -21.36 3.68 -0.21
C LEU A 199 -22.70 3.47 -0.95
N ALA A 200 -22.89 2.32 -1.60
CA ALA A 200 -24.14 1.97 -2.30
C ALA A 200 -25.27 1.53 -1.35
N SER A 201 -24.96 0.76 -0.31
CA SER A 201 -25.96 0.21 0.63
C SER A 201 -26.80 1.30 1.29
N GLU A 202 -26.23 2.49 1.51
CA GLU A 202 -26.94 3.56 2.19
C GLU A 202 -27.74 4.46 1.26
N LYS A 203 -27.42 4.50 -0.04
CA LYS A 203 -28.28 5.16 -1.03
C LYS A 203 -29.65 4.48 -1.11
N SER A 204 -29.66 3.15 -0.95
CA SER A 204 -30.86 2.31 -0.81
C SER A 204 -31.61 2.57 0.52
N ILE A 205 -30.89 2.73 1.64
CA ILE A 205 -31.51 3.01 2.95
C ILE A 205 -32.09 4.43 3.02
N LYS A 206 -31.44 5.42 2.40
CA LYS A 206 -31.92 6.80 2.42
C LYS A 206 -33.15 7.00 1.52
N SER A 207 -33.15 6.39 0.33
CA SER A 207 -34.33 6.36 -0.56
C SER A 207 -35.55 5.74 0.12
N SER A 208 -35.38 4.61 0.82
CA SER A 208 -36.49 3.94 1.51
C SER A 208 -37.05 4.69 2.73
N ARG A 209 -36.27 5.59 3.34
CA ARG A 209 -36.76 6.49 4.40
C ARG A 209 -37.47 7.73 3.87
N ASP A 210 -37.02 8.26 2.74
CA ASP A 210 -37.67 9.43 2.12
C ASP A 210 -39.00 9.05 1.43
N ASP A 211 -39.20 7.77 1.11
CA ASP A 211 -40.43 7.22 0.52
C ASP A 211 -41.48 6.75 1.58
N ASP A 212 -41.17 6.81 2.88
CA ASP A 212 -42.09 6.44 3.97
C ASP A 212 -42.43 7.65 4.88
N PRO A 213 -43.52 8.38 4.59
CA PRO A 213 -43.93 9.55 5.36
C PRO A 213 -44.42 9.23 6.79
N SER A 214 -44.45 7.96 7.20
CA SER A 214 -44.82 7.55 8.56
C SER A 214 -43.67 7.61 9.57
N LEU A 215 -42.46 7.93 9.12
CA LEU A 215 -41.22 7.99 9.92
C LEU A 215 -40.62 9.40 10.06
N GLN A 216 -41.35 10.44 9.63
CA GLN A 216 -41.03 11.86 9.91
C GLN A 216 -41.89 12.38 11.06
#